data_AF-A0A1A9AIK5-F1
#
_entry.id   AF-A0A1A9AIK5-F1
#
_cell.length_a   1.000
_cell.length_b   1.000
_cell.length_c   1.000
_cell.angle_alpha   90.00
_cell.angle_beta   90.00
_cell.angle_gamma   90.00
#
_symmetry.space_group_name_H-M   'P 1'
#
loop_
_entity.id
_entity.type
_entity.pdbx_description
1 polymer ?
#
loop_
_entity_poly.entity_id
_entity_poly.type
_entity_poly.pdbx_seq_one_letter_code
_entity_poly.pdbx_strand_id
1 'polypeptide(L)'
;MAPSAFRKEDIMRTFEQKYEIKEFTESYYLLEPLKNEDSSLYQIACFLEGSYNNSHLMHKIHTDVSYCEYLNEWLNNKMFTYTADGTKCDSLTLWEKYIEKLWLLLYKDSDREKWCARTPTTYECTPTSSSKTAISVFLTLLGVLIIIFFLLYKFSSFGSQFNIYVHKKVKILQNLLGISNTNSEENSNNRKIYIHYNSAEDYHST
;
A
#
# COMPACT_ATOMS: atom_id res chain seq x y z
N MET A 1 -15.12 -8.68 -57.23
CA MET A 1 -14.84 -7.78 -56.09
C MET A 1 -15.40 -8.48 -54.86
N ALA A 2 -14.54 -9.10 -54.05
CA ALA A 2 -15.00 -9.77 -52.83
C ALA A 2 -15.55 -8.71 -51.86
N PRO A 3 -16.65 -8.97 -51.14
CA PRO A 3 -17.12 -8.03 -50.12
C PRO A 3 -16.01 -7.88 -49.09
N SER A 4 -15.67 -6.64 -48.74
CA SER A 4 -14.64 -6.37 -47.72
C SER A 4 -15.10 -7.04 -46.43
N ALA A 5 -14.43 -8.11 -46.02
CA ALA A 5 -14.60 -8.69 -44.69
C ALA A 5 -14.50 -7.54 -43.69
N PHE A 6 -15.52 -7.37 -42.84
CA PHE A 6 -15.48 -6.35 -41.80
C PHE A 6 -14.26 -6.61 -40.93
N ARG A 7 -13.29 -5.69 -40.94
CA ARG A 7 -12.12 -5.82 -40.07
C ARG A 7 -12.58 -5.65 -38.63
N LYS A 8 -12.12 -6.55 -37.76
CA LYS A 8 -12.42 -6.56 -36.33
C LYS A 8 -12.23 -5.19 -35.68
N GLU A 9 -11.13 -4.50 -35.99
CA GLU A 9 -10.79 -3.20 -35.42
C GLU A 9 -11.79 -2.11 -35.82
N ASP A 10 -12.34 -2.18 -37.03
CA ASP A 10 -13.34 -1.22 -37.49
C ASP A 10 -14.68 -1.46 -36.77
N ILE A 11 -15.05 -2.72 -36.51
CA ILE A 11 -16.21 -3.06 -35.68
C ILE A 11 -16.03 -2.55 -34.26
N MET A 12 -14.89 -2.85 -33.62
CA MET A 12 -14.62 -2.44 -32.23
C MET A 12 -14.66 -0.92 -32.06
N ARG A 13 -14.23 -0.15 -33.06
CA ARG A 13 -14.33 1.32 -33.04
C ARG A 13 -15.78 1.81 -32.96
N THR A 14 -16.75 1.04 -33.48
CA THR A 14 -18.17 1.41 -33.40
C THR A 14 -18.73 1.29 -31.98
N PHE A 15 -18.10 0.52 -31.09
CA PHE A 15 -18.59 0.35 -29.72
C PHE A 15 -18.44 1.61 -28.86
N GLU A 16 -17.58 2.54 -29.29
CA GLU A 16 -17.35 3.82 -28.60
C GLU A 16 -18.24 4.95 -29.14
N GLN A 17 -19.26 4.61 -29.93
CA GLN A 17 -20.25 5.59 -30.35
C GLN A 17 -21.03 6.10 -29.14
N LYS A 18 -21.24 7.43 -29.12
CA LYS A 18 -21.97 8.07 -28.03
C LYS A 18 -23.36 7.45 -27.89
N TYR A 19 -23.63 6.95 -26.69
CA TYR A 19 -24.91 6.37 -26.31
C TYR A 19 -25.42 7.07 -25.06
N GLU A 20 -26.72 7.29 -25.00
CA GLU A 20 -27.40 7.87 -23.86
C GLU A 20 -28.37 6.84 -23.30
N ILE A 21 -28.21 6.56 -22.00
CA ILE A 21 -29.03 5.59 -21.29
C ILE A 21 -30.41 6.19 -21.09
N LYS A 22 -31.43 5.43 -21.48
CA LYS A 22 -32.82 5.86 -21.34
C LYS A 22 -33.18 6.01 -19.88
N GLU A 23 -33.72 7.16 -19.50
CA GLU A 23 -34.21 7.41 -18.15
C GLU A 23 -35.25 6.37 -17.71
N PHE A 24 -35.34 6.14 -16.40
CA PHE A 24 -36.29 5.21 -15.78
C PHE A 24 -36.14 3.74 -16.18
N THR A 25 -34.98 3.35 -16.71
CA THR A 25 -34.63 1.94 -16.96
C THR A 25 -33.83 1.34 -15.80
N GLU A 26 -33.76 0.01 -15.70
CA GLU A 26 -32.88 -0.66 -14.72
C GLU A 26 -31.41 -0.26 -14.92
N SER A 27 -30.95 -0.15 -16.17
CA SER A 27 -29.63 0.39 -16.50
C SER A 27 -29.42 1.78 -15.92
N TYR A 28 -30.40 2.69 -16.08
CA TYR A 28 -30.33 4.05 -15.54
C TYR A 28 -30.14 4.04 -14.03
N TYR A 29 -30.98 3.32 -13.28
CA TYR A 29 -30.89 3.29 -11.83
C TYR A 29 -29.60 2.63 -11.32
N LEU A 30 -29.09 1.61 -12.03
CA LEU A 30 -27.80 1.01 -11.71
C LEU A 30 -26.65 2.02 -11.84
N LEU A 31 -26.71 2.89 -12.85
CA LEU A 31 -25.58 3.72 -13.28
C LEU A 31 -25.68 5.18 -12.84
N GLU A 32 -26.83 5.64 -12.38
CA GLU A 32 -27.06 6.99 -11.84
C GLU A 32 -25.96 7.42 -10.85
N PRO A 33 -25.52 6.58 -9.87
CA PRO A 33 -24.46 6.98 -8.94
C PRO A 33 -23.14 7.33 -9.63
N LEU A 34 -22.81 6.65 -10.74
CA LEU A 34 -21.53 6.86 -11.45
C LEU A 34 -21.46 8.20 -12.19
N LYS A 35 -22.60 8.80 -12.54
CA LYS A 35 -22.65 10.00 -13.40
C LYS A 35 -21.81 11.15 -12.84
N ASN A 36 -21.75 11.26 -11.50
CA ASN A 36 -20.99 12.29 -10.81
C ASN A 36 -19.76 11.75 -10.06
N GLU A 37 -19.72 10.45 -9.73
CA GLU A 37 -18.62 9.85 -8.96
C GLU A 37 -17.47 9.35 -9.85
N ASP A 38 -17.79 8.75 -11.00
CA ASP A 38 -16.80 8.20 -11.93
C ASP A 38 -17.31 8.30 -13.37
N SER A 39 -17.06 9.46 -13.98
CA SER A 39 -17.47 9.76 -15.36
C SER A 39 -16.84 8.83 -16.39
N SER A 40 -15.67 8.27 -16.10
CA SER A 40 -14.98 7.35 -17.01
C SER A 40 -15.67 5.99 -17.02
N LEU A 41 -15.99 5.45 -15.83
CA LEU A 41 -16.74 4.21 -15.71
C LEU A 41 -18.16 4.35 -16.24
N TYR A 42 -18.82 5.49 -15.95
CA TYR A 42 -20.14 5.81 -16.53
C TYR A 42 -20.11 5.81 -18.05
N GLN A 43 -19.09 6.44 -18.66
CA GLN A 43 -18.95 6.45 -20.12
C GLN A 43 -18.77 5.05 -20.70
N ILE A 44 -17.95 4.20 -20.06
CA ILE A 44 -17.79 2.80 -20.47
C ILE A 44 -19.14 2.05 -20.38
N ALA A 45 -19.92 2.28 -19.33
CA ALA A 45 -21.24 1.67 -19.16
C ALA A 45 -22.21 2.09 -20.29
N CYS A 46 -22.25 3.37 -20.65
CA CYS A 46 -23.05 3.86 -21.77
C CYS A 46 -22.65 3.18 -23.10
N PHE A 47 -21.34 3.11 -23.37
CA PHE A 47 -20.83 2.43 -24.55
C PHE A 47 -21.20 0.95 -24.56
N LEU A 48 -21.12 0.27 -23.42
CA LEU A 48 -21.53 -1.14 -23.31
C LEU A 48 -23.01 -1.32 -23.66
N GLU A 49 -23.93 -0.54 -23.08
CA GLU A 49 -25.36 -0.70 -23.36
C GLU A 49 -25.67 -0.43 -24.84
N GLY A 50 -25.14 0.65 -25.40
CA GLY A 50 -25.32 0.97 -26.81
C GLY A 50 -24.76 -0.11 -27.74
N SER A 51 -23.53 -0.55 -27.48
CA SER A 51 -22.86 -1.57 -28.29
C SER A 51 -23.49 -2.95 -28.15
N TYR A 52 -23.98 -3.34 -26.97
CA TYR A 52 -24.72 -4.59 -26.77
C TYR A 52 -26.01 -4.59 -27.59
N ASN A 53 -26.75 -3.48 -27.57
CA ASN A 53 -27.97 -3.30 -28.34
C ASN A 53 -27.72 -3.38 -29.85
N ASN A 54 -26.74 -2.61 -30.34
CA ASN A 54 -26.42 -2.56 -31.75
C ASN A 54 -25.84 -3.90 -32.26
N SER A 55 -24.94 -4.51 -31.49
CA SER A 55 -24.30 -5.77 -31.87
C SER A 55 -25.30 -6.92 -31.95
N HIS A 56 -26.33 -6.95 -31.10
CA HIS A 56 -27.43 -7.90 -31.21
C HIS A 56 -28.17 -7.77 -32.55
N LEU A 57 -28.48 -6.55 -32.98
CA LEU A 57 -29.12 -6.29 -34.27
C LEU A 57 -28.22 -6.72 -35.43
N MET A 58 -26.93 -6.37 -35.37
CA MET A 58 -25.97 -6.71 -36.41
C MET A 58 -25.70 -8.20 -36.49
N HIS A 59 -25.63 -8.91 -35.36
CA HIS A 59 -25.48 -10.35 -35.31
C HIS A 59 -26.64 -11.10 -36.01
N LYS A 60 -27.87 -10.59 -35.89
CA LYS A 60 -29.04 -11.14 -36.60
C LYS A 60 -28.94 -10.97 -38.12
N ILE A 61 -28.21 -9.97 -38.61
CA ILE A 61 -28.04 -9.67 -40.03
C ILE A 61 -26.80 -10.38 -40.61
N HIS A 62 -25.70 -10.37 -39.87
CA HIS A 62 -24.38 -10.86 -40.28
C HIS A 62 -23.93 -11.99 -39.35
N THR A 63 -24.43 -13.20 -39.60
CA THR A 63 -24.15 -14.38 -38.76
C THR A 63 -22.72 -14.90 -38.89
N ASP A 64 -21.99 -14.47 -39.94
CA ASP A 64 -20.59 -14.80 -40.19
C ASP A 64 -19.60 -13.94 -39.37
N VAL A 65 -20.09 -12.90 -38.69
CA VAL A 65 -19.28 -11.98 -37.89
C VAL A 65 -19.46 -12.26 -36.40
N SER A 66 -18.35 -12.48 -35.69
CA SER A 66 -18.32 -12.75 -34.24
C SER A 66 -18.52 -11.50 -33.37
N TYR A 67 -19.64 -10.78 -33.53
CA TYR A 67 -19.93 -9.56 -32.76
C TYR A 67 -19.84 -9.75 -31.24
N CYS A 68 -20.34 -10.88 -30.72
CA CYS A 68 -20.28 -11.17 -29.29
C CYS A 68 -18.84 -11.35 -28.77
N GLU A 69 -17.99 -12.02 -29.55
CA GLU A 69 -16.58 -12.21 -29.22
C GLU A 69 -15.86 -10.87 -29.19
N TYR A 70 -16.08 -10.03 -30.20
CA TYR A 70 -15.47 -8.71 -30.28
C TYR A 70 -15.94 -7.78 -29.17
N LEU A 71 -17.21 -7.86 -28.78
CA LEU A 71 -17.74 -7.08 -27.66
C LEU A 71 -17.12 -7.50 -26.32
N ASN A 72 -16.99 -8.80 -26.08
CA ASN A 72 -16.31 -9.32 -24.89
C ASN A 72 -14.85 -8.88 -24.82
N GLU A 73 -14.13 -9.00 -25.94
CA GLU A 73 -12.73 -8.60 -26.00
C GLU A 73 -12.56 -7.09 -25.79
N TRP A 74 -13.40 -6.27 -26.44
CA TRP A 74 -13.40 -4.83 -26.22
C TRP A 74 -13.64 -4.49 -24.75
N LEU A 75 -14.63 -5.13 -24.12
CA LEU A 75 -14.96 -4.87 -22.72
C LEU A 75 -13.83 -5.29 -21.77
N ASN A 76 -13.17 -6.42 -22.04
CA ASN A 76 -12.00 -6.88 -21.29
C ASN A 76 -10.81 -5.89 -21.42
N ASN A 77 -10.59 -5.31 -22.61
CA ASN A 77 -9.58 -4.28 -22.81
C ASN A 77 -9.91 -2.99 -22.05
N LYS A 78 -11.20 -2.62 -21.96
CA LYS A 78 -11.65 -1.50 -21.13
C LYS A 78 -11.43 -1.78 -19.64
N MET A 79 -11.71 -2.99 -19.18
CA MET A 79 -11.44 -3.42 -17.79
C MET A 79 -9.96 -3.30 -17.45
N PHE A 80 -9.09 -3.84 -18.32
CA PHE A 80 -7.64 -3.79 -18.17
C PHE A 80 -7.15 -2.35 -18.01
N THR A 81 -7.61 -1.46 -18.87
CA THR A 81 -7.23 -0.04 -18.85
C THR A 81 -7.73 0.67 -17.60
N TYR A 82 -9.00 0.46 -17.24
CA TYR A 82 -9.64 1.14 -16.11
C TYR A 82 -9.03 0.72 -14.77
N THR A 83 -8.76 -0.57 -14.59
CA THR A 83 -8.19 -1.14 -13.35
C THR A 83 -6.67 -1.05 -13.28
N ALA A 84 -6.02 -0.53 -14.33
CA ALA A 84 -4.56 -0.56 -14.49
C ALA A 84 -3.99 -1.98 -14.26
N ASP A 85 -4.49 -2.95 -15.04
CA ASP A 85 -4.10 -4.36 -14.96
C ASP A 85 -4.31 -4.97 -13.56
N GLY A 86 -5.46 -4.68 -12.93
CA GLY A 86 -5.80 -5.19 -11.60
C GLY A 86 -5.03 -4.57 -10.43
N THR A 87 -4.13 -3.61 -10.66
CA THR A 87 -3.37 -2.95 -9.59
C THR A 87 -4.19 -1.94 -8.79
N LYS A 88 -5.30 -1.42 -9.36
CA LYS A 88 -6.27 -0.55 -8.67
C LYS A 88 -7.48 -1.36 -8.21
N CYS A 89 -7.40 -1.86 -6.98
CA CYS A 89 -8.43 -2.74 -6.41
C CYS A 89 -9.79 -2.05 -6.19
N ASP A 90 -9.80 -0.76 -5.85
CA ASP A 90 -11.05 0.01 -5.73
C ASP A 90 -11.77 0.10 -7.10
N SER A 91 -11.00 0.33 -8.17
CA SER A 91 -11.52 0.31 -9.54
C SER A 91 -12.05 -1.07 -9.93
N LEU A 92 -11.38 -2.16 -9.53
CA LEU A 92 -11.90 -3.51 -9.77
C LEU A 92 -13.26 -3.71 -9.07
N THR A 93 -13.39 -3.24 -7.84
CA THR A 93 -14.65 -3.32 -7.08
C THR A 93 -15.77 -2.53 -7.76
N LEU A 94 -15.48 -1.33 -8.28
CA LEU A 94 -16.45 -0.53 -9.04
C LEU A 94 -16.83 -1.22 -10.35
N TRP A 95 -15.87 -1.83 -11.04
CA TRP A 95 -16.11 -2.58 -12.27
C TRP A 95 -17.09 -3.72 -12.05
N GLU A 96 -16.85 -4.57 -11.04
CA GLU A 96 -17.74 -5.67 -10.69
C GLU A 96 -19.13 -5.17 -10.27
N LYS A 97 -19.18 -4.08 -9.50
CA LYS A 97 -20.43 -3.51 -9.00
C LYS A 97 -21.31 -2.97 -10.12
N TYR A 98 -20.75 -2.37 -11.15
CA TYR A 98 -21.53 -1.64 -12.16
C TYR A 98 -21.48 -2.28 -13.54
N ILE A 99 -20.30 -2.58 -14.08
CA ILE A 99 -20.16 -3.06 -15.46
C ILE A 99 -20.58 -4.51 -15.60
N GLU A 100 -20.11 -5.39 -14.71
CA GLU A 100 -20.52 -6.80 -14.74
C GLU A 100 -22.00 -6.97 -14.40
N LYS A 101 -22.54 -6.15 -13.47
CA LYS A 101 -23.98 -6.10 -13.22
C LYS A 101 -24.77 -5.62 -14.43
N LEU A 102 -24.31 -4.58 -15.12
CA LEU A 102 -24.96 -4.08 -16.33
C LEU A 102 -25.00 -5.16 -17.41
N TRP A 103 -23.90 -5.87 -17.65
CA TRP A 103 -23.88 -6.98 -18.60
C TRP A 103 -24.92 -8.04 -18.22
N LEU A 104 -25.00 -8.43 -16.94
CA LEU A 104 -25.98 -9.40 -16.46
C LEU A 104 -27.42 -8.93 -16.67
N LEU A 105 -27.71 -7.65 -16.46
CA LEU A 105 -29.04 -7.08 -16.76
C LEU A 105 -29.36 -7.21 -18.25
N LEU A 106 -28.44 -6.77 -19.12
CA LEU A 106 -28.60 -6.84 -20.58
C LEU A 106 -28.71 -8.28 -21.10
N TYR A 107 -28.00 -9.22 -20.49
CA TYR A 107 -28.05 -10.64 -20.83
C TYR A 107 -29.37 -11.30 -20.43
N LYS A 108 -29.96 -10.88 -19.31
CA LYS A 108 -31.23 -11.43 -18.79
C LYS A 108 -32.47 -10.91 -19.51
N ASP A 109 -32.33 -9.83 -20.26
CA ASP A 109 -33.40 -9.29 -21.11
C ASP A 109 -33.93 -10.38 -22.07
N SER A 110 -35.22 -10.70 -21.93
CA SER A 110 -35.88 -11.77 -22.67
C SER A 110 -35.92 -11.50 -24.17
N ASP A 111 -35.92 -10.24 -24.58
CA ASP A 111 -36.09 -9.83 -25.98
C ASP A 111 -34.86 -10.13 -26.84
N ARG A 112 -33.78 -10.58 -26.19
CA ARG A 112 -32.45 -10.75 -26.80
C ARG A 112 -31.93 -12.17 -26.76
N GLU A 113 -32.78 -13.11 -26.37
CA GLU A 113 -32.51 -14.56 -26.44
C GLU A 113 -31.16 -14.96 -25.82
N LYS A 114 -30.65 -14.18 -24.86
CA LYS A 114 -29.32 -14.41 -24.25
C LYS A 114 -28.19 -14.53 -25.29
N TRP A 115 -28.26 -13.74 -26.37
CA TRP A 115 -27.40 -13.88 -27.57
C TRP A 115 -25.89 -13.79 -27.29
N CYS A 116 -25.48 -13.09 -26.22
CA CYS A 116 -24.07 -12.90 -25.93
C CYS A 116 -23.74 -13.14 -24.44
N ALA A 117 -23.15 -14.30 -24.18
CA ALA A 117 -22.62 -14.65 -22.86
C ALA A 117 -21.34 -13.84 -22.55
N ARG A 118 -21.17 -13.48 -21.27
CA ARG A 118 -19.98 -12.80 -20.77
C ARG A 118 -18.82 -13.80 -20.65
N THR A 119 -17.64 -13.45 -21.15
CA THR A 119 -16.38 -14.15 -20.95
C THR A 119 -15.35 -13.20 -20.33
N PRO A 120 -15.40 -12.99 -18.99
CA PRO A 120 -14.54 -12.03 -18.32
C PRO A 120 -13.12 -12.58 -18.18
N THR A 121 -12.13 -11.69 -18.31
CA THR A 121 -10.77 -12.00 -17.87
C THR A 121 -10.70 -11.87 -16.36
N THR A 122 -10.25 -12.91 -15.66
CA THR A 122 -10.05 -12.88 -14.20
C THR A 122 -8.80 -12.08 -13.88
N TYR A 123 -8.96 -11.01 -13.11
CA TYR A 123 -7.84 -10.27 -12.52
C TYR A 123 -7.88 -10.43 -11.01
N GLU A 124 -6.77 -10.90 -10.45
CA GLU A 124 -6.58 -10.87 -9.01
C GLU A 124 -6.10 -9.47 -8.61
N CYS A 125 -6.80 -8.84 -7.68
CA CYS A 125 -6.32 -7.60 -7.06
C CYS A 125 -4.96 -7.88 -6.42
N THR A 126 -3.92 -7.30 -7.00
CA THR A 126 -2.58 -7.31 -6.42
C THR A 126 -2.36 -5.94 -5.79
N PRO A 127 -2.57 -5.80 -4.47
CA PRO A 127 -2.35 -4.52 -3.81
C PRO A 127 -0.90 -4.11 -4.04
N THR A 128 -0.70 -3.03 -4.78
CA THR A 128 0.63 -2.44 -4.95
C THR A 128 1.04 -1.95 -3.58
N SER A 129 1.93 -2.68 -2.89
CA SER A 129 2.47 -2.24 -1.61
C SER A 129 3.21 -0.92 -1.83
N SER A 130 2.53 0.20 -1.57
CA SER A 130 3.09 1.55 -1.64
C SER A 130 3.96 1.79 -0.41
N SER A 131 4.99 0.96 -0.23
CA SER A 131 5.93 1.02 0.89
C SER A 131 7.31 1.55 0.47
N LYS A 132 7.43 2.15 -0.72
CA LYS A 132 8.71 2.72 -1.19
C LYS A 132 9.17 3.91 -0.33
N THR A 133 8.25 4.67 0.25
CA THR A 133 8.57 5.81 1.13
C THR A 133 8.86 5.37 2.57
N ALA A 134 8.07 4.46 3.13
CA ALA A 134 8.26 3.96 4.50
C ALA A 134 9.60 3.23 4.69
N ILE A 135 9.99 2.40 3.72
CA ILE A 135 11.27 1.67 3.74
C ILE A 135 12.45 2.65 3.65
N SER A 136 12.35 3.69 2.82
CA SER A 136 13.39 4.71 2.66
C SER A 136 13.62 5.52 3.95
N VAL A 137 12.54 5.93 4.62
CA VAL A 137 12.64 6.66 5.90
C VAL A 137 13.20 5.76 7.00
N PHE A 138 12.82 4.48 7.03
CA PHE A 138 13.32 3.52 8.02
C PHE A 138 14.83 3.25 7.84
N LEU A 139 15.30 3.09 6.60
CA LEU A 139 16.71 2.86 6.29
C LEU A 139 17.59 4.08 6.61
N THR A 140 17.10 5.30 6.35
CA THR A 140 17.84 6.52 6.69
C THR A 140 17.94 6.71 8.21
N LEU A 141 16.86 6.44 8.96
CA LEU A 141 16.88 6.47 10.42
C LEU A 141 17.85 5.43 11.01
N LEU A 142 17.84 4.20 10.50
CA LEU A 142 18.79 3.16 10.91
C LEU A 142 20.24 3.56 10.62
N GLY A 143 20.52 4.10 9.42
CA GLY A 143 21.85 4.57 9.05
C GLY A 143 22.36 5.68 9.97
N VAL A 144 21.51 6.66 10.29
CA VAL A 144 21.85 7.74 11.22
C VAL A 144 22.14 7.20 12.63
N LEU A 145 21.32 6.27 13.13
CA LEU A 145 21.55 5.64 14.44
C LEU A 145 22.89 4.89 14.47
N ILE A 146 23.20 4.10 13.45
CA ILE A 146 24.47 3.36 13.35
C ILE A 146 25.66 4.34 13.38
N ILE A 147 25.61 5.44 12.60
CA ILE A 147 26.68 6.45 12.60
C ILE A 147 26.84 7.08 13.99
N ILE A 148 25.74 7.42 14.67
CA ILE A 148 25.78 7.97 16.03
C ILE A 148 26.41 6.96 17.00
N PHE A 149 26.01 5.69 16.96
CA PHE A 149 26.61 4.64 17.79
C PHE A 149 28.11 4.48 17.52
N PHE A 150 28.55 4.51 16.27
CA PHE A 150 29.98 4.45 15.93
C PHE A 150 30.76 5.65 16.47
N LEU A 151 30.20 6.86 16.37
CA LEU A 151 30.81 8.06 16.94
C LEU A 151 30.89 7.94 18.47
N LEU A 152 29.79 7.62 19.15
CA LEU A 152 29.74 7.46 20.61
C LEU A 152 30.67 6.33 21.10
N TYR A 153 30.75 5.21 20.39
CA TYR A 153 31.67 4.12 20.70
C TYR A 153 33.14 4.56 20.59
N LYS A 154 33.49 5.29 19.52
CA LYS A 154 34.85 5.85 19.34
C LYS A 154 35.18 6.92 20.40
N PHE A 155 34.19 7.69 20.84
CA PHE A 155 34.35 8.69 21.90
C PHE A 155 34.31 8.10 23.33
N SER A 156 33.78 6.90 23.54
CA SER A 156 33.77 6.24 24.85
C SER A 156 35.19 5.95 25.36
N SER A 157 36.13 5.66 24.45
CA SER A 157 37.57 5.56 24.75
C SER A 157 38.18 6.85 25.31
N PHE A 158 37.60 8.02 25.01
CA PHE A 158 38.10 9.32 25.49
C PHE A 158 37.66 9.68 26.91
N GLY A 159 36.69 8.97 27.51
CA GLY A 159 36.31 9.19 28.92
C GLY A 159 37.50 9.01 29.88
N SER A 160 38.38 8.05 29.57
CA SER A 160 39.66 7.82 30.28
C SER A 160 40.61 9.02 30.17
N GLN A 161 40.78 9.58 28.97
CA GLN A 161 41.72 10.67 28.73
C GLN A 161 41.25 11.99 29.36
N PHE A 162 39.94 12.26 29.36
CA PHE A 162 39.37 13.42 30.04
C PHE A 162 39.57 13.38 31.55
N ASN A 163 39.39 12.21 32.18
CA ASN A 163 39.61 12.08 33.61
C ASN A 163 41.08 12.33 33.98
N ILE A 164 42.02 11.82 33.17
CA ILE A 164 43.46 12.07 33.34
C ILE A 164 43.80 13.56 33.15
N TYR A 165 43.21 14.22 32.15
CA TYR A 165 43.45 15.65 31.88
C TYR A 165 42.91 16.54 33.02
N VAL A 166 41.70 16.27 33.50
CA VAL A 166 41.07 16.98 34.62
C VAL A 166 41.88 16.77 35.90
N HIS A 167 42.27 15.52 36.22
CA HIS A 167 43.11 15.23 37.38
C HIS A 167 44.47 15.96 37.32
N LYS A 168 45.10 16.02 36.14
CA LYS A 168 46.37 16.74 35.94
C LYS A 168 46.22 18.25 36.14
N LYS A 169 45.12 18.85 35.65
CA LYS A 169 44.79 20.27 35.84
C LYS A 169 44.48 20.61 37.30
N VAL A 170 43.71 19.77 38.00
CA VAL A 170 43.40 19.91 39.44
C VAL A 170 44.67 19.83 40.29
N LYS A 171 45.58 18.88 40.00
CA LYS A 171 46.86 18.74 40.70
C LYS A 171 47.79 19.96 40.50
N ILE A 172 47.83 20.52 39.29
CA ILE A 172 48.62 21.74 39.00
C ILE A 172 48.04 22.95 39.74
N LEU A 173 46.70 23.06 39.80
CA LEU A 173 46.02 24.13 40.52
C LEU A 173 46.26 24.06 42.04
N GLN A 174 46.24 22.85 42.61
CA GLN A 174 46.58 22.61 44.02
C GLN A 174 48.03 23.00 44.34
N ASN A 175 48.97 22.70 43.43
CA ASN A 175 50.38 23.09 43.59
C ASN A 175 50.61 24.61 43.46
N LEU A 176 49.83 25.31 42.61
CA LEU A 176 49.94 26.76 42.40
C LEU A 176 49.28 27.59 43.51
N LEU A 177 48.20 27.09 44.12
CA LEU A 177 47.51 27.74 45.23
C LEU A 177 48.20 27.55 46.59
N GLY A 178 49.31 26.82 46.65
CA GLY A 178 50.12 26.70 47.87
C GLY A 178 49.35 26.16 49.06
N ILE A 179 48.37 25.26 48.85
CA ILE A 179 47.72 24.55 49.94
C ILE A 179 48.65 23.40 50.34
N SER A 180 49.65 23.72 51.17
CA SER A 180 50.28 22.71 52.00
C SER A 180 49.27 22.28 53.07
N ASN A 181 48.62 21.13 52.89
CA ASN A 181 48.00 20.47 54.03
C ASN A 181 49.14 19.92 54.90
N THR A 182 49.57 20.71 55.88
CA THR A 182 50.29 20.22 57.03
C THR A 182 49.33 19.39 57.89
N ASN A 183 49.69 18.12 58.02
CA ASN A 183 49.41 17.19 59.12
C ASN A 183 47.97 16.69 59.31
N SER A 184 47.76 15.39 59.14
CA SER A 184 47.70 14.48 60.30
C SER A 184 47.56 13.04 59.81
N GLU A 185 48.43 12.19 60.34
CA GLU A 185 48.24 10.74 60.41
C GLU A 185 46.84 10.40 60.91
N GLU A 186 46.17 9.42 60.31
CA GLU A 186 45.67 8.28 61.07
C GLU A 186 45.28 7.10 60.17
N ASN A 187 45.98 6.00 60.40
CA ASN A 187 45.50 4.62 60.41
C ASN A 187 44.79 4.02 59.19
N SER A 188 45.54 3.12 58.54
CA SER A 188 45.17 1.69 58.46
C SER A 188 43.79 1.35 59.05
N ASN A 189 42.84 0.93 58.21
CA ASN A 189 42.26 -0.40 58.41
C ASN A 189 41.41 -0.85 57.21
N ASN A 190 41.81 -2.04 56.74
CA ASN A 190 41.00 -2.96 55.94
C ASN A 190 39.54 -2.99 56.41
N ARG A 191 38.59 -2.71 55.52
CA ARG A 191 37.21 -3.20 55.67
C ARG A 191 36.95 -4.29 54.65
N LYS A 192 37.57 -5.44 54.91
CA LYS A 192 37.20 -6.74 54.36
C LYS A 192 35.93 -7.15 55.10
N ILE A 193 34.78 -7.07 54.44
CA ILE A 193 33.49 -7.44 55.04
C ILE A 193 33.47 -8.97 55.19
N TYR A 194 33.78 -9.46 56.39
CA TYR A 194 33.42 -10.80 56.83
C TYR A 194 32.19 -10.71 57.71
N ILE A 195 31.08 -11.24 57.23
CA ILE A 195 29.89 -11.48 58.05
C ILE A 195 30.11 -12.83 58.72
N HIS A 196 30.51 -12.81 59.99
CA HIS A 196 30.47 -13.98 60.85
C HIS A 196 29.24 -13.86 61.75
N TYR A 197 28.26 -14.71 61.48
CA TYR A 197 27.16 -15.01 62.39
C TYR A 197 27.74 -15.87 63.52
N ASN A 198 27.46 -15.53 64.78
CA ASN A 198 27.44 -16.49 65.88
C ASN A 198 26.49 -16.04 66.99
N SER A 199 25.69 -17.02 67.40
CA SER A 199 24.65 -17.05 68.42
C SER A 199 25.25 -17.33 69.80
N ALA A 200 24.66 -16.75 70.86
CA ALA A 200 24.47 -17.28 72.22
C ALA A 200 23.83 -16.15 73.06
N GLU A 201 22.64 -16.34 73.66
CA GLU A 201 22.42 -16.93 74.99
C GLU A 201 23.18 -16.19 76.10
N ASP A 202 22.46 -15.42 76.94
CA ASP A 202 22.12 -15.83 78.33
C ASP A 202 21.54 -14.69 79.20
N TYR A 203 20.55 -15.08 80.02
CA TYR A 203 20.11 -14.67 81.39
C TYR A 203 20.61 -13.34 82.02
N HIS A 204 19.92 -12.62 82.94
CA HIS A 204 19.03 -13.02 84.04
C HIS A 204 18.38 -11.76 84.71
N SER A 205 17.24 -11.97 85.38
CA SER A 205 16.74 -11.32 86.63
C SER A 205 16.40 -9.83 86.70
N THR A 206 15.11 -9.51 86.86
CA THR A 206 14.45 -9.33 88.18
C THR A 206 12.94 -9.39 88.04
#